data_AF-A0A2I1KQM5-F1
#
_entry.id   AF-A0A2I1KQM5-F1
#
_cell.length_a   1.000
_cell.length_b   1.000
_cell.length_c   1.000
_cell.angle_alpha   90.00
_cell.angle_beta   90.00
_cell.angle_gamma   90.00
#
_symmetry.space_group_name_H-M   'P 1'
#
loop_
_entity.id
_entity.type
_entity.pdbx_description
1 polymer ?
#
loop_
_entity_poly.entity_id
_entity_poly.type
_entity_poly.pdbx_seq_one_letter_code
_entity_poly.pdbx_strand_id
1 'polypeptide(L)'
;ERRFEGVTVVGVDERVWRRTRRGDKYVTVIIDLTPITNGTGPSRLLDVVEARSKHAFKSWLAARDKAWRDAVEVVAMDGFTGFKTAAAEELPDAIPVTGPFHVVRLAADALDACRRRVQHDIHGRRGRTGDPLYAARRTLHTGADLLTPRQQGHLEALFADDAHVEVEATWGIYQQMIAAYRDPDRSPGRQLMRRLINAVSADVPAPLNEVITLGRTLKKRGADVLAYFDRPGTSNGPTEAINGRLEHLRGSALGLRNLTNYIARSLLEAGGFRPQLHPQL
;
A
#
# COMPACT_ATOMS: atom_id res chain seq x y z
N GLU A 1 -19.59 -10.22 21.80
CA GLU A 1 -18.99 -9.07 21.11
C GLU A 1 -19.01 -9.36 19.60
N ARG A 2 -20.08 -9.00 18.88
CA ARG A 2 -20.33 -9.47 17.48
C ARG A 2 -19.35 -8.93 16.42
N ARG A 3 -18.49 -7.99 16.79
CA ARG A 3 -17.57 -7.28 15.90
C ARG A 3 -16.56 -8.20 15.20
N PHE A 4 -16.14 -9.26 15.88
CA PHE A 4 -15.11 -10.19 15.40
C PHE A 4 -15.67 -11.46 14.75
N GLU A 5 -17.00 -11.64 14.80
CA GLU A 5 -17.64 -12.83 14.25
C GLU A 5 -17.47 -12.89 12.73
N GLY A 6 -17.05 -14.08 12.26
CA GLY A 6 -16.90 -14.40 10.83
C GLY A 6 -15.74 -13.70 10.12
N VAL A 7 -14.77 -13.13 10.84
CA VAL A 7 -13.58 -12.50 10.23
C VAL A 7 -12.60 -13.60 9.80
N THR A 8 -12.32 -13.67 8.50
CA THR A 8 -11.28 -14.56 7.93
C THR A 8 -10.19 -13.80 7.18
N VAL A 9 -10.42 -12.54 6.81
CA VAL A 9 -9.43 -11.68 6.14
C VAL A 9 -9.23 -10.39 6.94
N VAL A 10 -8.02 -10.19 7.46
CA VAL A 10 -7.65 -9.01 8.26
C VAL A 10 -6.78 -8.05 7.44
N GLY A 11 -7.17 -6.79 7.38
CA GLY A 11 -6.34 -5.68 6.91
C GLY A 11 -5.64 -4.98 8.08
N VAL A 12 -4.37 -4.62 7.92
CA VAL A 12 -3.62 -3.82 8.89
C VAL A 12 -2.78 -2.77 8.21
N ASP A 13 -2.79 -1.55 8.76
CA ASP A 13 -2.01 -0.42 8.25
C ASP A 13 -1.67 0.59 9.36
N GLU A 14 -0.64 1.40 9.12
CA GLU A 14 -0.27 2.50 10.02
C GLU A 14 -0.94 3.83 9.61
N ARG A 15 -1.44 4.57 10.59
CA ARG A 15 -2.02 5.90 10.34
C ARG A 15 -1.49 6.95 11.31
N VAL A 16 -1.14 8.12 10.78
CA VAL A 16 -0.93 9.32 11.60
C VAL A 16 -2.28 9.89 12.01
N TRP A 17 -2.67 9.66 13.27
CA TRP A 17 -3.92 10.22 13.80
C TRP A 17 -3.75 11.68 14.25
N ARG A 18 -2.56 12.07 14.72
CA ARG A 18 -2.28 13.43 15.17
C ARG A 18 -0.86 13.89 14.82
N ARG A 19 -0.75 15.00 14.09
CA ARG A 19 0.52 15.69 13.85
C ARG A 19 0.85 16.61 15.01
N THR A 20 2.09 16.59 15.48
CA THR A 20 2.55 17.47 16.57
C THR A 20 3.90 18.08 16.25
N ARG A 21 4.26 19.18 16.91
CA ARG A 21 5.59 19.81 16.77
C ARG A 21 6.74 18.89 17.17
N ARG A 22 6.49 17.88 18.01
CA ARG A 22 7.50 16.94 18.52
C ARG A 22 7.47 15.58 17.80
N GLY A 23 6.80 15.51 16.65
CA GLY A 23 6.65 14.30 15.86
C GLY A 23 5.20 13.82 15.76
N ASP A 24 4.99 12.98 14.77
CA ASP A 24 3.66 12.42 14.47
C ASP A 24 3.30 11.31 15.45
N LYS A 25 2.02 11.27 15.82
CA LYS A 25 1.43 10.21 16.64
C LYS A 25 0.71 9.24 15.72
N TYR A 26 1.05 7.97 15.85
CA TYR A 26 0.59 6.90 15.00
C TYR A 26 -0.38 5.96 15.72
N VAL A 27 -1.25 5.33 14.95
CA VAL A 27 -2.09 4.20 15.34
C VAL A 27 -1.90 3.06 14.34
N THR A 28 -2.21 1.85 14.79
CA THR A 28 -2.42 0.68 13.95
C THR A 28 -3.92 0.54 13.70
N VAL A 29 -4.33 0.60 12.43
CA VAL A 29 -5.72 0.46 12.00
C VAL A 29 -5.94 -0.98 11.58
N ILE A 30 -6.96 -1.63 12.14
CA ILE A 30 -7.24 -3.05 11.93
C ILE A 30 -8.63 -3.21 11.37
N ILE A 31 -8.76 -3.92 10.26
CA ILE A 31 -9.93 -3.89 9.39
C ILE A 31 -10.33 -5.32 9.06
N ASP A 32 -11.62 -5.57 9.03
CA ASP A 32 -12.17 -6.77 8.45
C ASP A 32 -12.43 -6.55 6.97
N LEU A 33 -11.69 -7.30 6.16
CA LEU A 33 -11.78 -7.32 4.71
C LEU A 33 -12.65 -8.48 4.21
N THR A 34 -13.11 -9.37 5.10
CA THR A 34 -13.92 -10.54 4.75
C THR A 34 -15.15 -10.19 3.91
N PRO A 35 -15.95 -9.15 4.25
CA PRO A 35 -17.15 -8.85 3.47
C PRO A 35 -16.85 -8.44 2.03
N ILE A 36 -15.78 -7.66 1.82
CA ILE A 36 -15.42 -7.18 0.49
C ILE A 36 -14.73 -8.28 -0.32
N THR A 37 -13.93 -9.13 0.32
CA THR A 37 -13.35 -10.33 -0.31
C THR A 37 -14.44 -11.32 -0.76
N ASN A 38 -15.49 -11.50 0.04
CA ASN A 38 -16.59 -12.43 -0.26
C ASN A 38 -17.73 -11.81 -1.09
N GLY A 39 -17.64 -10.50 -1.41
CA GLY A 39 -18.71 -9.80 -2.13
C GLY A 39 -20.02 -9.64 -1.32
N THR A 40 -19.98 -9.79 -0.01
CA THR A 40 -21.16 -9.69 0.87
C THR A 40 -21.37 -8.30 1.45
N GLY A 41 -20.38 -7.41 1.33
CA GLY A 41 -20.51 -6.03 1.79
C GLY A 41 -19.20 -5.24 1.80
N PRO A 42 -19.21 -4.01 2.35
CA PRO A 42 -18.00 -3.20 2.50
C PRO A 42 -17.10 -3.71 3.63
N SER A 43 -15.81 -3.40 3.56
CA SER A 43 -14.89 -3.58 4.68
C SER A 43 -15.34 -2.79 5.91
N ARG A 44 -15.03 -3.30 7.11
CA ARG A 44 -15.40 -2.66 8.38
C ARG A 44 -14.19 -2.51 9.30
N LEU A 45 -14.08 -1.39 9.99
CA LEU A 45 -13.03 -1.15 10.98
C LEU A 45 -13.25 -2.03 12.21
N LEU A 46 -12.30 -2.92 12.49
CA LEU A 46 -12.33 -3.74 13.70
C LEU A 46 -11.81 -2.95 14.89
N ASP A 47 -10.66 -2.29 14.75
CA ASP A 47 -10.06 -1.58 15.87
C ASP A 47 -9.03 -0.53 15.44
N VAL A 48 -8.69 0.34 16.39
CA VAL A 48 -7.61 1.32 16.25
C VAL A 48 -6.78 1.29 17.53
N VAL A 49 -5.53 0.83 17.42
CA VAL A 49 -4.63 0.63 18.56
C VAL A 49 -3.53 1.69 18.55
N GLU A 50 -3.12 2.19 19.71
CA GLU A 50 -2.03 3.16 19.80
C GLU A 50 -0.70 2.55 19.33
N ALA A 51 0.10 3.38 18.65
CA ALA A 51 1.42 3.09 18.10
C ALA A 51 1.44 2.31 16.78
N ARG A 52 2.59 2.41 16.11
CA ARG A 52 2.98 1.65 14.91
C ARG A 52 4.11 0.69 15.25
N SER A 53 3.78 -0.43 15.89
CA SER A 53 4.82 -1.36 16.35
C SER A 53 4.38 -2.81 16.22
N LYS A 54 5.37 -3.71 16.08
CA LYS A 54 5.15 -5.15 16.21
C LYS A 54 4.38 -5.46 17.50
N HIS A 55 4.78 -4.85 18.62
CA HIS A 55 4.17 -5.09 19.93
C HIS A 55 2.68 -4.71 19.94
N ALA A 56 2.30 -3.54 19.42
CA ALA A 56 0.91 -3.11 19.39
C ALA A 56 0.00 -4.10 18.65
N PHE A 57 0.40 -4.52 17.44
CA PHE A 57 -0.39 -5.46 16.66
C PHE A 57 -0.36 -6.88 17.24
N LYS A 58 0.79 -7.35 17.71
CA LYS A 58 0.94 -8.65 18.37
C LYS A 58 0.05 -8.76 19.61
N SER A 59 0.13 -7.78 20.51
CA SER A 59 -0.67 -7.76 21.74
C SER A 59 -2.17 -7.73 21.43
N TRP A 60 -2.57 -7.01 20.38
CA TRP A 60 -3.96 -7.00 19.93
C TRP A 60 -4.41 -8.37 19.42
N LEU A 61 -3.60 -9.03 18.59
CA LEU A 61 -3.87 -10.39 18.10
C LEU A 61 -3.95 -11.40 19.25
N ALA A 62 -2.96 -11.39 20.14
CA ALA A 62 -2.88 -12.31 21.29
C ALA A 62 -4.08 -12.18 22.25
N ALA A 63 -4.71 -11.00 22.29
CA ALA A 63 -5.92 -10.74 23.06
C ALA A 63 -7.21 -11.23 22.37
N ARG A 64 -7.12 -11.94 21.25
CA ARG A 64 -8.26 -12.60 20.59
C ARG A 64 -8.31 -14.08 20.95
N ASP A 65 -9.52 -14.62 20.97
CA ASP A 65 -9.74 -16.05 21.21
C ASP A 65 -8.97 -16.90 20.20
N LYS A 66 -8.44 -18.04 20.65
CA LYS A 66 -7.68 -18.94 19.77
C LYS A 66 -8.51 -19.36 18.56
N ALA A 67 -9.78 -19.70 18.74
CA ALA A 67 -10.67 -20.08 17.64
C ALA A 67 -10.83 -18.96 16.59
N TRP A 68 -10.81 -17.69 17.02
CA TRP A 68 -10.84 -16.56 16.10
C TRP A 68 -9.53 -16.45 15.32
N ARG A 69 -8.39 -16.58 16.01
CA ARG A 69 -7.07 -16.53 15.37
C ARG A 69 -6.87 -17.64 14.34
N ASP A 70 -7.30 -18.85 14.68
CA ASP A 70 -7.23 -20.02 13.78
C ASP A 70 -8.15 -19.88 12.56
N ALA A 71 -9.19 -19.05 12.64
CA ALA A 71 -10.11 -18.77 11.52
C ALA A 71 -9.59 -17.68 10.56
N VAL A 72 -8.55 -16.92 10.93
CA VAL A 72 -7.96 -15.93 10.03
C VAL A 72 -7.10 -16.62 8.99
N GLU A 73 -7.49 -16.51 7.72
CA GLU A 73 -6.82 -17.14 6.58
C GLU A 73 -5.82 -16.22 5.90
N VAL A 74 -6.06 -14.91 5.94
CA VAL A 74 -5.26 -13.91 5.22
C VAL A 74 -5.06 -12.65 6.06
N VAL A 75 -3.83 -12.13 6.04
CA VAL A 75 -3.50 -10.82 6.61
C VAL A 75 -2.96 -9.91 5.50
N ALA A 76 -3.79 -8.99 5.04
CA ALA A 76 -3.38 -7.92 4.13
C ALA A 76 -2.68 -6.82 4.94
N MET A 77 -1.44 -6.51 4.59
CA MET A 77 -0.61 -5.59 5.36
C MET A 77 0.13 -4.61 4.46
N ASP A 78 0.56 -3.51 5.07
CA ASP A 78 1.56 -2.61 4.51
C ASP A 78 2.96 -3.27 4.47
N GLY A 79 3.95 -2.52 3.97
CA GLY A 79 5.34 -2.96 3.91
C GLY A 79 6.03 -3.09 5.29
N PHE A 80 5.38 -2.77 6.40
CA PHE A 80 6.00 -2.75 7.72
C PHE A 80 6.39 -4.17 8.16
N THR A 81 7.68 -4.36 8.48
CA THR A 81 8.19 -5.68 8.91
C THR A 81 7.62 -6.11 10.25
N GLY A 82 7.23 -5.16 11.11
CA GLY A 82 6.63 -5.45 12.41
C GLY A 82 5.30 -6.18 12.29
N PHE A 83 4.42 -5.80 11.35
CA PHE A 83 3.14 -6.48 11.16
C PHE A 83 3.31 -7.89 10.63
N LYS A 84 4.20 -8.11 9.66
CA LYS A 84 4.52 -9.46 9.16
C LYS A 84 4.99 -10.37 10.29
N THR A 85 5.87 -9.87 11.15
CA THR A 85 6.42 -10.67 12.26
C THR A 85 5.35 -10.98 13.32
N ALA A 86 4.49 -10.01 13.64
CA ALA A 86 3.37 -10.23 14.56
C ALA A 86 2.35 -11.23 14.01
N ALA A 87 1.99 -11.12 12.72
CA ALA A 87 1.10 -12.06 12.05
C ALA A 87 1.68 -13.48 12.04
N ALA A 88 2.95 -13.65 11.67
CA ALA A 88 3.59 -14.97 11.67
C ALA A 88 3.66 -15.62 13.06
N GLU A 89 3.75 -14.83 14.13
CA GLU A 89 3.79 -15.34 15.51
C GLU A 89 2.40 -15.69 16.07
N GLU A 90 1.38 -14.90 15.75
CA GLU A 90 0.05 -15.05 16.37
C GLU A 90 -0.99 -15.74 15.46
N LEU A 91 -0.75 -15.74 14.15
CA LEU A 91 -1.59 -16.28 13.07
C LEU A 91 -0.74 -17.14 12.11
N PRO A 92 -0.12 -18.24 12.58
CA PRO A 92 0.89 -18.97 11.79
C PRO A 92 0.36 -19.58 10.49
N ASP A 93 -0.94 -19.89 10.42
CA ASP A 93 -1.58 -20.48 9.24
C ASP A 93 -2.09 -19.42 8.25
N ALA A 94 -2.12 -18.15 8.65
CA ALA A 94 -2.60 -17.07 7.81
C ALA A 94 -1.56 -16.65 6.76
N ILE A 95 -2.02 -16.44 5.53
CA ILE A 95 -1.16 -16.01 4.42
C ILE A 95 -0.95 -14.48 4.49
N PRO A 96 0.29 -13.99 4.62
CA PRO A 96 0.56 -12.56 4.54
C PRO A 96 0.49 -12.08 3.08
N VAL A 97 -0.25 -11.00 2.85
CA VAL A 97 -0.37 -10.35 1.54
C VAL A 97 0.08 -8.90 1.65
N THR A 98 1.04 -8.48 0.83
CA THR A 98 1.39 -7.05 0.74
C THR A 98 0.46 -6.38 -0.27
N GLY A 99 -0.25 -5.33 0.16
CA GLY A 99 -1.22 -4.64 -0.71
C GLY A 99 -0.58 -4.05 -1.98
N PRO A 100 -1.20 -4.19 -3.17
CA PRO A 100 -0.66 -3.67 -4.43
C PRO A 100 -0.30 -2.19 -4.39
N PHE A 101 -1.08 -1.37 -3.68
CA PHE A 101 -0.80 0.05 -3.50
C PHE A 101 0.58 0.30 -2.90
N HIS A 102 0.96 -0.41 -1.84
CA HIS A 102 2.26 -0.22 -1.20
C HIS A 102 3.41 -0.73 -2.10
N VAL A 103 3.19 -1.82 -2.85
CA VAL A 103 4.19 -2.36 -3.78
C VAL A 103 4.44 -1.39 -4.94
N VAL A 104 3.36 -0.91 -5.57
CA VAL A 104 3.44 0.11 -6.63
C VAL A 104 4.06 1.40 -6.11
N ARG A 105 3.75 1.81 -4.88
CA ARG A 105 4.35 2.99 -4.25
C ARG A 105 5.87 2.86 -4.12
N LEU A 106 6.40 1.69 -3.79
CA LEU A 106 7.86 1.48 -3.74
C LEU A 106 8.51 1.75 -5.11
N ALA A 107 7.90 1.27 -6.19
CA ALA A 107 8.40 1.52 -7.54
C ALA A 107 8.22 2.99 -7.96
N ALA A 108 7.09 3.61 -7.60
CA ALA A 108 6.83 5.03 -7.83
C ALA A 108 7.87 5.92 -7.12
N ASP A 109 8.17 5.63 -5.86
CA ASP A 109 9.17 6.35 -5.07
C ASP A 109 10.59 6.18 -5.65
N ALA A 110 10.92 4.97 -6.14
CA ALA A 110 12.18 4.69 -6.83
C ALA A 110 12.30 5.49 -8.14
N LEU A 111 11.25 5.53 -8.97
CA LEU A 111 11.18 6.34 -10.18
C LEU A 111 11.36 7.83 -9.87
N ASP A 112 10.69 8.32 -8.84
CA ASP A 112 10.77 9.71 -8.43
C ASP A 112 12.15 10.09 -7.87
N ALA A 113 12.81 9.16 -7.17
CA ALA A 113 14.19 9.33 -6.72
C ALA A 113 15.18 9.36 -7.90
N CYS A 114 15.10 8.40 -8.81
CA CYS A 114 15.94 8.32 -10.01
C CYS A 114 15.80 9.59 -10.85
N ARG A 115 14.56 10.00 -11.13
CA ARG A 115 14.26 11.24 -11.86
C ARG A 115 14.85 12.48 -11.20
N ARG A 116 14.78 12.58 -9.87
CA ARG A 116 15.36 13.72 -9.14
C ARG A 116 16.89 13.71 -9.17
N ARG A 117 17.51 12.54 -9.06
CA ARG A 117 18.96 12.35 -9.11
C ARG A 117 19.50 12.72 -10.49
N VAL A 118 19.01 12.08 -11.55
CA VAL A 118 19.42 12.36 -12.94
C VAL A 118 19.27 13.83 -13.29
N GLN A 119 18.16 14.45 -12.91
CA GLN A 119 17.95 15.88 -13.12
C GLN A 119 18.93 16.76 -12.34
N HIS A 120 19.35 16.34 -11.14
CA HIS A 120 20.39 17.02 -10.39
C HIS A 120 21.76 16.84 -11.07
N ASP A 121 22.05 15.66 -11.60
CA ASP A 121 23.31 15.38 -12.29
C ASP A 121 23.43 16.18 -13.59
N ILE A 122 22.33 16.35 -14.34
CA ILE A 122 22.28 17.16 -15.57
C ILE A 122 22.41 18.67 -15.27
N HIS A 123 21.75 19.17 -14.24
CA HIS A 123 21.62 20.62 -14.03
C HIS A 123 22.44 21.19 -12.86
N GLY A 124 23.06 20.35 -12.04
CA GLY A 124 23.74 20.74 -10.79
C GLY A 124 22.80 21.33 -9.72
N ARG A 125 21.48 21.14 -9.86
CA ARG A 125 20.46 21.73 -8.97
C ARG A 125 19.18 20.91 -8.92
N ARG A 126 18.32 21.21 -7.93
CA ARG A 126 16.93 20.75 -7.94
C ARG A 126 16.20 21.28 -9.19
N GLY A 127 15.37 20.43 -9.79
CA GLY A 127 14.64 20.81 -10.99
C GLY A 127 13.41 21.69 -10.77
N ARG A 128 13.02 22.33 -11.86
CA ARG A 128 12.10 23.46 -11.95
C ARG A 128 11.20 23.31 -13.17
N THR A 129 10.18 24.16 -13.28
CA THR A 129 9.13 24.12 -14.31
C THR A 129 9.63 24.06 -15.76
N GLY A 130 10.85 24.51 -16.07
CA GLY A 130 11.45 24.42 -17.41
C GLY A 130 12.27 23.17 -17.70
N ASP A 131 12.54 22.33 -16.69
CA ASP A 131 13.39 21.15 -16.88
C ASP A 131 12.52 19.97 -17.41
N PRO A 132 12.93 19.26 -18.49
CA PRO A 132 12.09 18.22 -19.11
C PRO A 132 11.61 17.13 -18.14
N LEU A 133 12.52 16.58 -17.33
CA LEU A 133 12.20 15.58 -16.31
C LEU A 133 11.27 16.11 -15.21
N TYR A 134 11.33 17.40 -14.90
CA TYR A 134 10.40 18.00 -13.94
C TYR A 134 9.02 18.12 -14.55
N ALA A 135 8.92 18.57 -15.81
CA ALA A 135 7.67 18.70 -16.54
C ALA A 135 6.95 17.36 -16.70
N ALA A 136 7.69 16.29 -17.02
CA ALA A 136 7.16 14.95 -17.26
C ALA A 136 6.74 14.18 -15.98
N ARG A 137 7.04 14.71 -14.77
CA ARG A 137 6.86 13.98 -13.49
C ARG A 137 5.49 13.34 -13.28
N ARG A 138 4.40 13.94 -13.77
CA ARG A 138 3.05 13.38 -13.65
C ARG A 138 2.78 12.32 -14.71
N THR A 139 3.18 12.59 -15.95
CA THR A 139 3.03 11.67 -17.09
C THR A 139 3.79 10.37 -16.86
N LEU A 140 4.97 10.44 -16.23
CA LEU A 140 5.75 9.25 -15.87
C LEU A 140 5.01 8.29 -14.91
N HIS A 141 4.10 8.79 -14.07
CA HIS A 141 3.30 7.96 -13.16
C HIS A 141 2.01 7.42 -13.79
N THR A 142 1.62 7.92 -14.97
CA THR A 142 0.45 7.41 -15.71
C THR A 142 0.78 6.04 -16.29
N GLY A 143 -0.15 5.08 -16.15
CA GLY A 143 -0.01 3.77 -16.79
C GLY A 143 0.11 3.90 -18.31
N ALA A 144 1.02 3.16 -18.94
CA ALA A 144 1.34 3.28 -20.36
C ALA A 144 0.12 3.06 -21.27
N ASP A 145 -0.77 2.15 -20.86
CA ASP A 145 -2.08 1.84 -21.46
C ASP A 145 -3.09 3.00 -21.38
N LEU A 146 -2.86 3.97 -20.48
CA LEU A 146 -3.72 5.14 -20.28
C LEU A 146 -3.12 6.44 -20.82
N LEU A 147 -1.93 6.39 -21.41
CA LEU A 147 -1.31 7.56 -22.02
C LEU A 147 -2.04 7.91 -23.31
N THR A 148 -2.37 9.19 -23.46
CA THR A 148 -2.82 9.72 -24.76
C THR A 148 -1.69 9.69 -25.79
N PRO A 149 -1.97 9.65 -27.11
CA PRO A 149 -0.93 9.69 -28.14
C PRO A 149 0.02 10.88 -27.98
N ARG A 150 -0.51 12.03 -27.56
CA ARG A 150 0.29 13.22 -27.26
C ARG A 150 1.27 12.99 -26.11
N GLN A 151 0.82 12.34 -25.03
CA GLN A 151 1.69 12.04 -23.90
C GLN A 151 2.75 10.98 -24.25
N GLN A 152 2.40 9.99 -25.07
CA GLN A 152 3.35 9.00 -25.60
C GLN A 152 4.46 9.70 -26.39
N GLY A 153 4.10 10.52 -27.39
CA GLY A 153 5.09 11.27 -28.17
C GLY A 153 5.95 12.22 -27.32
N HIS A 154 5.40 12.82 -26.25
CA HIS A 154 6.21 13.61 -25.31
C HIS A 154 7.21 12.75 -24.51
N LEU A 155 6.85 11.52 -24.11
CA LEU A 155 7.78 10.62 -23.43
C LEU A 155 8.82 10.04 -24.39
N GLU A 156 8.44 9.69 -25.61
CA GLU A 156 9.38 9.27 -26.66
C GLU A 156 10.42 10.36 -26.93
N ALA A 157 9.99 11.62 -27.10
CA ALA A 157 10.90 12.74 -27.27
C ALA A 157 11.77 13.01 -26.01
N LEU A 158 11.22 12.76 -24.82
CA LEU A 158 11.98 12.89 -23.57
C LEU A 158 13.08 11.84 -23.48
N PHE A 159 12.79 10.59 -23.83
CA PHE A 159 13.72 9.46 -23.72
C PHE A 159 14.67 9.33 -24.92
N ALA A 160 14.48 10.11 -25.99
CA ALA A 160 15.46 10.23 -27.07
C ALA A 160 16.80 10.87 -26.65
N ASP A 161 16.86 11.47 -25.46
CA ASP A 161 18.10 11.98 -24.86
C ASP A 161 18.73 10.90 -23.96
N ASP A 162 19.94 10.44 -24.32
CA ASP A 162 20.70 9.42 -23.58
C ASP A 162 20.94 9.82 -22.11
N ALA A 163 20.92 11.11 -21.78
CA ALA A 163 21.00 11.58 -20.40
C ALA A 163 19.82 11.11 -19.52
N HIS A 164 18.71 10.66 -20.13
CA HIS A 164 17.52 10.18 -19.43
C HIS A 164 17.39 8.66 -19.38
N VAL A 165 18.37 7.90 -19.91
CA VAL A 165 18.30 6.42 -20.02
C VAL A 165 18.00 5.72 -18.69
N GLU A 166 18.56 6.22 -17.59
CA GLU A 166 18.31 5.64 -16.26
C GLU A 166 16.85 5.84 -15.80
N VAL A 167 16.26 6.99 -16.15
CA VAL A 167 14.86 7.29 -15.85
C VAL A 167 13.94 6.45 -16.73
N GLU A 168 14.27 6.28 -18.00
CA GLU A 168 13.52 5.41 -18.93
C GLU A 168 13.50 3.97 -18.42
N ALA A 169 14.67 3.40 -18.08
CA ALA A 169 14.78 2.03 -17.58
C ALA A 169 13.95 1.85 -16.29
N THR A 170 14.04 2.81 -15.36
CA THR A 170 13.29 2.79 -14.11
C THR A 170 11.78 2.94 -14.36
N TRP A 171 11.38 3.78 -15.30
CA TRP A 171 9.99 3.95 -15.73
C TRP A 171 9.45 2.65 -16.33
N GLY A 172 10.21 1.97 -17.18
CA GLY A 172 9.83 0.67 -17.75
C GLY A 172 9.55 -0.39 -16.68
N ILE A 173 10.36 -0.44 -15.61
CA ILE A 173 10.12 -1.35 -14.48
C ILE A 173 8.84 -0.98 -13.73
N TYR A 174 8.61 0.31 -13.47
CA TYR A 174 7.36 0.79 -12.88
C TYR A 174 6.14 0.39 -13.74
N GLN A 175 6.20 0.59 -15.07
CA GLN A 175 5.11 0.24 -15.98
C GLN A 175 4.85 -1.27 -16.06
N GLN A 176 5.89 -2.09 -16.08
CA GLN A 176 5.72 -3.55 -16.01
C GLN A 176 5.05 -3.98 -14.70
N MET A 177 5.37 -3.33 -13.57
CA MET A 177 4.70 -3.60 -12.30
C MET A 177 3.21 -3.23 -12.34
N ILE A 178 2.87 -2.08 -12.95
CA ILE A 178 1.47 -1.67 -13.18
C ILE A 178 0.75 -2.69 -14.07
N ALA A 179 1.38 -3.11 -15.17
CA ALA A 179 0.82 -4.09 -16.09
C ALA A 179 0.53 -5.43 -15.39
N ALA A 180 1.44 -5.95 -14.56
CA ALA A 180 1.20 -7.16 -13.77
C ALA A 180 -0.06 -7.07 -12.92
N TYR A 181 -0.27 -5.95 -12.20
CA TYR A 181 -1.43 -5.80 -11.33
C TYR A 181 -2.74 -5.53 -12.06
N ARG A 182 -2.67 -4.91 -13.25
CA ARG A 182 -3.83 -4.63 -14.11
C ARG A 182 -4.20 -5.78 -15.03
N ASP A 183 -3.37 -6.81 -15.12
CA ASP A 183 -3.68 -8.00 -15.91
C ASP A 183 -5.04 -8.56 -15.47
N PRO A 184 -6.00 -8.72 -16.40
CA PRO A 184 -7.32 -9.27 -16.07
C PRO A 184 -7.19 -10.69 -15.51
N ASP A 185 -6.17 -11.43 -15.93
CA ASP A 185 -5.90 -12.80 -15.51
C ASP A 185 -4.78 -12.84 -14.48
N ARG A 186 -5.05 -13.51 -13.35
CA ARG A 186 -4.10 -13.56 -12.23
C ARG A 186 -2.85 -14.38 -12.52
N SER A 187 -2.96 -15.45 -13.30
CA SER A 187 -1.81 -16.31 -13.61
C SER A 187 -0.79 -15.59 -14.50
N PRO A 188 -1.16 -14.98 -15.64
CA PRO A 188 -0.26 -14.13 -16.42
C PRO A 188 0.33 -12.97 -15.61
N GLY A 189 -0.50 -12.23 -14.86
CA GLY A 189 -0.06 -11.12 -14.00
C GLY A 189 0.98 -11.57 -12.96
N ARG A 190 0.77 -12.72 -12.32
CA ARG A 190 1.71 -13.34 -11.36
C ARG A 190 3.03 -13.71 -12.02
N GLN A 191 2.98 -14.29 -13.22
CA GLN A 191 4.17 -14.65 -13.97
C GLN A 191 4.98 -13.41 -14.38
N LEU A 192 4.30 -12.34 -14.78
CA LEU A 192 4.94 -11.06 -15.08
C LEU A 192 5.59 -10.47 -13.84
N MET A 193 4.87 -10.38 -12.71
CA MET A 193 5.41 -9.89 -11.43
C MET A 193 6.61 -10.72 -10.96
N ARG A 194 6.53 -12.06 -11.04
CA ARG A 194 7.64 -12.95 -10.65
C ARG A 194 8.87 -12.74 -11.51
N ARG A 195 8.71 -12.62 -12.84
CA ARG A 195 9.81 -12.31 -13.75
C ARG A 195 10.45 -10.97 -13.43
N LEU A 196 9.62 -9.95 -13.18
CA LEU A 196 10.09 -8.63 -12.77
C LEU A 196 10.90 -8.70 -11.48
N ILE A 197 10.36 -9.32 -10.43
CA ILE A 197 11.06 -9.47 -9.14
C ILE A 197 12.41 -10.15 -9.35
N ASN A 198 12.46 -11.23 -10.12
CA ASN A 198 13.71 -11.94 -10.41
C ASN A 198 14.72 -11.04 -11.14
N ALA A 199 14.28 -10.32 -12.17
CA ALA A 199 15.13 -9.44 -12.97
C ALA A 199 15.75 -8.33 -12.11
N VAL A 200 14.95 -7.65 -11.28
CA VAL A 200 15.45 -6.56 -10.43
C VAL A 200 16.23 -7.03 -9.20
N SER A 201 16.25 -8.35 -8.92
CA SER A 201 16.90 -8.94 -7.75
C SER A 201 18.27 -9.60 -8.03
N ALA A 202 18.65 -9.74 -9.30
CA ALA A 202 19.87 -10.44 -9.73
C ALA A 202 20.89 -9.49 -10.35
N ASP A 203 20.66 -9.04 -11.59
CA ASP A 203 21.65 -8.34 -12.42
C ASP A 203 21.11 -6.99 -12.89
N VAL A 204 21.08 -6.03 -11.96
CA VAL A 204 20.72 -4.65 -12.26
C VAL A 204 21.99 -3.82 -12.49
N PRO A 205 22.13 -3.10 -13.62
CA PRO A 205 23.26 -2.22 -13.88
C PRO A 205 23.52 -1.24 -12.71
N ALA A 206 24.80 -1.04 -12.37
CA ALA A 206 25.22 -0.19 -11.26
C ALA A 206 24.65 1.24 -11.27
N PRO A 207 24.44 1.91 -12.43
CA PRO A 207 23.82 3.24 -12.44
C PRO A 207 22.37 3.27 -11.91
N LEU A 208 21.64 2.16 -11.98
CA LEU A 208 20.23 2.06 -11.55
C LEU A 208 20.10 1.81 -10.03
N ASN A 209 20.70 2.70 -9.23
CA ASN A 209 20.78 2.60 -7.77
C ASN A 209 19.40 2.43 -7.10
N GLU A 210 18.40 3.16 -7.58
CA GLU A 210 17.04 3.12 -7.06
C GLU A 210 16.36 1.77 -7.36
N VAL A 211 16.62 1.20 -8.54
CA VAL A 211 16.13 -0.12 -8.94
C VAL A 211 16.79 -1.22 -8.10
N ILE A 212 18.09 -1.12 -7.83
CA ILE A 212 18.80 -2.06 -6.94
C ILE A 212 18.15 -2.07 -5.55
N THR A 213 17.82 -0.88 -5.02
CA THR A 213 17.17 -0.73 -3.71
C THR A 213 15.74 -1.31 -3.71
N LEU A 214 14.97 -1.01 -4.75
CA LEU A 214 13.65 -1.62 -4.98
C LEU A 214 13.75 -3.14 -5.04
N GLY A 215 14.71 -3.67 -5.80
CA GLY A 215 14.95 -5.09 -5.99
C GLY A 215 15.26 -5.83 -4.69
N ARG A 216 16.12 -5.28 -3.83
CA ARG A 216 16.37 -5.84 -2.48
C ARG A 216 15.09 -5.97 -1.66
N THR A 217 14.22 -4.96 -1.73
CA THR A 217 12.94 -4.95 -1.01
C THR A 217 11.98 -6.00 -1.57
N LEU A 218 11.83 -6.05 -2.89
CA LEU A 218 10.98 -7.02 -3.59
C LEU A 218 11.48 -8.45 -3.39
N LYS A 219 12.79 -8.70 -3.40
CA LYS A 219 13.38 -10.01 -3.08
C LYS A 219 12.96 -10.49 -1.70
N LYS A 220 13.04 -9.62 -0.69
CA LYS A 220 12.68 -9.93 0.69
C LYS A 220 11.17 -10.17 0.88
N ARG A 221 10.32 -9.50 0.09
CA ARG A 221 8.85 -9.54 0.21
C ARG A 221 8.17 -10.30 -0.93
N GLY A 222 8.93 -11.00 -1.77
CA GLY A 222 8.44 -11.56 -3.03
C GLY A 222 7.29 -12.55 -2.84
N ALA A 223 7.36 -13.40 -1.82
CA ALA A 223 6.26 -14.30 -1.48
C ALA A 223 4.97 -13.53 -1.14
N ASP A 224 5.05 -12.50 -0.29
CA ASP A 224 3.91 -11.68 0.14
C ASP A 224 3.30 -10.87 -1.03
N VAL A 225 4.15 -10.44 -1.98
CA VAL A 225 3.75 -9.72 -3.19
C VAL A 225 3.02 -10.66 -4.16
N LEU A 226 3.54 -11.88 -4.34
CA LEU A 226 2.97 -12.88 -5.25
C LEU A 226 1.68 -13.49 -4.67
N ALA A 227 1.55 -13.58 -3.35
CA ALA A 227 0.36 -14.08 -2.67
C ALA A 227 -0.93 -13.31 -3.04
N TYR A 228 -0.82 -12.02 -3.38
CA TYR A 228 -1.95 -11.24 -3.88
C TYR A 228 -2.61 -11.86 -5.12
N PHE A 229 -1.81 -12.45 -6.02
CA PHE A 229 -2.32 -13.05 -7.25
C PHE A 229 -3.02 -14.39 -6.99
N ASP A 230 -2.62 -15.09 -5.93
CA ASP A 230 -3.19 -16.38 -5.54
C ASP A 230 -4.47 -16.21 -4.69
N ARG A 231 -4.70 -15.02 -4.12
CA ARG A 231 -5.85 -14.68 -3.26
C ARG A 231 -6.53 -13.38 -3.73
N PRO A 232 -7.33 -13.42 -4.81
CA PRO A 232 -8.00 -12.23 -5.32
C PRO A 232 -8.97 -11.64 -4.28
N GLY A 233 -9.08 -10.32 -4.24
CA GLY A 233 -9.95 -9.62 -3.29
C GLY A 233 -9.35 -9.35 -1.91
N THR A 234 -8.11 -9.79 -1.63
CA THR A 234 -7.42 -9.56 -0.35
C THR A 234 -6.43 -8.39 -0.40
N SER A 235 -6.70 -7.39 -1.24
CA SER A 235 -5.86 -6.19 -1.30
C SER A 235 -6.03 -5.34 -0.04
N ASN A 236 -5.01 -4.57 0.33
CA ASN A 236 -5.14 -3.52 1.34
C ASN A 236 -5.87 -2.25 0.81
N GLY A 237 -6.44 -2.26 -0.40
CA GLY A 237 -7.15 -1.11 -0.97
C GLY A 237 -8.34 -0.62 -0.15
N PRO A 238 -9.22 -1.51 0.36
CA PRO A 238 -10.30 -1.11 1.26
C PRO A 238 -9.80 -0.52 2.58
N THR A 239 -8.60 -0.92 3.03
CA THR A 239 -7.93 -0.30 4.19
C THR A 239 -7.63 1.16 3.94
N GLU A 240 -7.13 1.51 2.76
CA GLU A 240 -6.90 2.90 2.36
C GLU A 240 -8.22 3.68 2.25
N ALA A 241 -9.30 3.05 1.79
CA ALA A 241 -10.62 3.70 1.77
C ALA A 241 -11.12 4.02 3.19
N ILE A 242 -10.93 3.11 4.14
CA ILE A 242 -11.23 3.34 5.56
C ILE A 242 -10.34 4.44 6.12
N ASN A 243 -9.03 4.42 5.86
CA ASN A 243 -8.11 5.49 6.24
C ASN A 243 -8.57 6.87 5.72
N GLY A 244 -9.01 6.93 4.46
CA GLY A 244 -9.59 8.13 3.86
C GLY A 244 -10.82 8.64 4.60
N ARG A 245 -11.72 7.74 5.03
CA ARG A 245 -12.87 8.10 5.88
C ARG A 245 -12.43 8.64 7.24
N LEU A 246 -11.44 8.02 7.89
CA LEU A 246 -10.90 8.50 9.17
C LEU A 246 -10.25 9.88 9.04
N GLU A 247 -9.62 10.15 7.90
CA GLU A 247 -9.09 11.49 7.58
C GLU A 247 -10.18 12.53 7.39
N HIS A 248 -11.24 12.18 6.65
CA HIS A 248 -12.39 13.06 6.49
C HIS A 248 -13.04 13.36 7.84
N LEU A 249 -13.28 12.34 8.67
CA LEU A 249 -13.79 12.48 10.04
C LEU A 249 -12.95 13.46 10.86
N ARG A 250 -11.62 13.37 10.79
CA ARG A 250 -10.71 14.29 11.48
C ARG A 250 -10.86 15.72 10.96
N GLY A 251 -10.99 15.89 9.65
CA GLY A 251 -11.24 17.18 9.01
C GLY A 251 -12.53 17.82 9.51
N SER A 252 -13.64 17.06 9.48
CA SER A 252 -14.96 17.49 9.92
C SER A 252 -15.03 17.78 11.42
N ALA A 253 -14.26 17.06 12.24
CA ALA A 253 -14.17 17.31 13.68
C ALA A 253 -13.23 18.48 14.06
N LEU A 254 -12.64 19.19 13.09
CA LEU A 254 -11.61 20.23 13.30
C LEU A 254 -10.41 19.75 14.13
N GLY A 255 -10.09 18.46 13.99
CA GLY A 255 -9.00 17.79 14.70
C GLY A 255 -9.43 17.18 16.04
N LEU A 256 -8.83 16.02 16.36
CA LEU A 256 -9.06 15.30 17.61
C LEU A 256 -7.77 15.30 18.45
N ARG A 257 -7.88 15.64 19.73
CA ARG A 257 -6.72 15.75 20.65
C ARG A 257 -6.59 14.56 21.60
N ASN A 258 -7.69 13.83 21.81
CA ASN A 258 -7.79 12.67 22.70
C ASN A 258 -7.94 11.40 21.86
N LEU A 259 -7.11 10.39 22.12
CA LEU A 259 -7.07 9.16 21.35
C LEU A 259 -8.35 8.32 21.53
N THR A 260 -8.86 8.20 22.76
CA THR A 260 -10.10 7.49 23.04
C THR A 260 -11.28 8.05 22.22
N ASN A 261 -11.39 9.37 22.13
CA ASN A 261 -12.42 10.01 21.31
C ASN A 261 -12.21 9.75 19.81
N TYR A 262 -10.96 9.71 19.36
CA TYR A 262 -10.63 9.34 17.99
C TYR A 262 -11.01 7.90 17.66
N ILE A 263 -10.67 6.95 18.53
CA ILE A 263 -11.03 5.54 18.37
C ILE A 263 -12.56 5.38 18.36
N ALA A 264 -13.26 5.94 19.35
CA ALA A 264 -14.71 5.82 19.46
C ALA A 264 -15.43 6.36 18.22
N ARG A 265 -15.06 7.55 17.73
CA ARG A 265 -15.65 8.13 16.51
C ARG A 265 -15.28 7.35 15.25
N SER A 266 -14.05 6.85 15.15
CA SER A 266 -13.61 6.03 14.03
C SER A 266 -14.42 4.73 13.95
N LEU A 267 -14.65 4.08 15.10
CA LEU A 267 -15.46 2.88 15.20
C LEU A 267 -16.93 3.15 14.87
N LEU A 268 -17.51 4.27 15.33
CA LEU A 268 -18.88 4.64 14.98
C LEU A 268 -19.06 4.89 13.47
N GLU A 269 -18.09 5.57 12.84
CA GLU A 269 -18.13 5.93 11.42
C GLU A 269 -17.86 4.73 10.50
N ALA A 270 -16.87 3.91 10.85
CA ALA A 270 -16.29 2.92 9.94
C ALA A 270 -16.41 1.47 10.42
N GLY A 271 -16.88 1.23 11.65
CA GLY A 271 -16.94 -0.11 12.25
C GLY A 271 -18.05 -1.02 11.71
N GLY A 272 -18.85 -0.53 10.75
CA GLY A 272 -19.94 -1.29 10.15
C GLY A 272 -21.10 -1.54 11.13
N PHE A 273 -21.14 -0.83 12.26
CA PHE A 273 -22.31 -0.81 13.12
C PHE A 273 -23.47 -0.22 12.31
N ARG A 274 -24.57 -0.95 12.22
CA ARG A 274 -25.87 -0.38 11.86
C ARG A 274 -26.60 -0.07 13.14
N PRO A 275 -26.37 1.09 13.80
CA PRO A 275 -27.33 1.52 14.80
C PRO A 275 -28.66 1.65 14.07
N GLN A 276 -29.70 0.97 14.56
CA GLN A 276 -31.06 1.35 14.18
C GLN A 276 -31.25 2.78 14.68
N LEU A 277 -30.98 3.76 13.82
CA LEU A 277 -31.33 5.13 14.09
C LEU A 277 -32.84 5.20 13.92
N HIS A 278 -33.54 5.26 15.06
CA HIS A 278 -34.99 5.15 15.19
C HIS A 278 -35.56 3.75 14.85
N PRO A 279 -35.49 2.78 15.78
CA PRO A 279 -36.14 1.47 15.61
C PRO A 279 -37.67 1.51 15.52
N GLN A 280 -38.26 2.67 15.79
CA GLN A 280 -39.68 2.90 16.06
C GLN A 280 -40.33 3.92 15.11
N LEU A 281 -39.60 4.38 14.09
CA LEU A 281 -40.16 5.09 12.93
C LEU A 281 -40.22 4.11 11.75
#